data_AF-A0A949DJB3-F1
#
_entry.id   AF-A0A949DJB3-F1
#
_cell.length_a   1.000
_cell.length_b   1.000
_cell.length_c   1.000
_cell.angle_alpha   90.00
_cell.angle_beta   90.00
_cell.angle_gamma   90.00
#
_symmetry.space_group_name_H-M   'P 1'
#
loop_
_entity.id
_entity.type
_entity.pdbx_description
1 polymer ?
#
loop_
_entity_poly.entity_id
_entity_poly.type
_entity_poly.pdbx_seq_one_letter_code
_entity_poly.pdbx_strand_id
1 'polypeptide(L)'
;SDIYDCKSLLKDILSLDTVSMKKIYKFIKTELGNEVDIVKLDSNLAVIINILAKEDWGAIEKPTVNTFEIDRKITFNNLNDSKDIIADYSAHHARVDKIYNEFDTQGVNKSSSVLAKIRSSYIRNKSTKSDDKLFFLVIDNVLNFVIESHNCDEIPIDELELCVNILVVDAFIRCKIFENPNKYNYANS
;
A
#
# COMPACT_ATOMS: atom_id res chain seq x y z
N SER A 1 34.22 -8.97 -38.61
CA SER A 1 33.00 -8.15 -38.45
C SER A 1 31.99 -8.99 -37.71
N ASP A 2 32.08 -9.04 -36.38
CA ASP A 2 31.20 -9.88 -35.56
C ASP A 2 29.94 -9.11 -35.19
N ILE A 3 28.98 -9.11 -36.11
CA ILE A 3 27.61 -8.70 -35.80
C ILE A 3 26.89 -9.98 -35.41
N TYR A 4 26.74 -10.23 -34.11
CA TYR A 4 25.91 -11.33 -33.63
C TYR A 4 24.45 -11.09 -34.05
N ASP A 5 23.84 -12.06 -34.74
CA ASP A 5 22.43 -12.00 -35.10
C ASP A 5 21.55 -12.21 -33.86
N CYS A 6 20.97 -11.12 -33.36
CA CYS A 6 20.08 -11.13 -32.22
C CYS A 6 18.91 -12.12 -32.37
N LYS A 7 18.44 -12.37 -33.59
CA LYS A 7 17.32 -13.30 -33.83
C LYS A 7 17.74 -14.75 -33.61
N SER A 8 18.92 -15.12 -34.11
CA SER A 8 19.49 -16.46 -33.91
C SER A 8 19.79 -16.70 -32.43
N LEU A 9 20.41 -15.74 -31.75
CA LEU A 9 20.69 -15.84 -30.31
C LEU A 9 19.40 -16.01 -29.48
N LEU A 10 18.36 -15.23 -29.79
CA LEU A 10 17.09 -15.32 -29.06
C LEU A 10 16.41 -16.68 -29.29
N LYS A 11 16.45 -17.20 -30.53
CA LYS A 11 15.90 -18.50 -30.87
C LYS A 11 16.61 -19.62 -30.10
N ASP A 12 17.93 -19.53 -29.97
CA ASP A 12 18.71 -20.51 -29.22
C ASP A 12 18.35 -20.48 -27.73
N ILE A 13 18.23 -19.29 -27.13
CA ILE A 13 17.81 -19.13 -25.73
C ILE A 13 16.40 -19.69 -25.50
N LEU A 14 15.46 -19.44 -26.42
CA LEU A 14 14.08 -19.92 -26.32
C LEU A 14 13.93 -21.44 -26.52
N SER A 15 14.96 -22.09 -27.08
CA SER A 15 14.98 -23.55 -27.26
C SER A 15 15.50 -24.32 -26.04
N LEU A 16 16.04 -23.61 -25.05
CA LEU A 16 16.62 -24.22 -23.85
C LEU A 16 15.56 -24.67 -22.84
N ASP A 17 15.94 -25.62 -22.00
CA ASP A 17 15.12 -26.04 -20.86
C ASP A 17 15.05 -24.95 -19.78
N THR A 18 14.05 -25.05 -18.91
CA THR A 18 13.78 -24.07 -17.85
C THR A 18 14.96 -23.86 -16.90
N VAL A 19 15.77 -24.89 -16.62
CA VAL A 19 16.94 -24.77 -15.73
C VAL A 19 18.02 -23.93 -16.41
N SER A 20 18.27 -24.18 -17.68
CA SER A 20 19.25 -23.43 -18.48
C SER A 20 18.81 -21.99 -18.72
N MET A 21 17.52 -21.75 -19.02
CA MET A 21 16.96 -20.39 -19.12
C MET A 21 17.12 -19.60 -17.81
N LYS A 22 16.91 -20.24 -16.65
CA LYS A 22 17.11 -19.57 -15.34
C LYS A 22 18.55 -19.15 -15.10
N LYS A 23 19.53 -19.96 -15.53
CA LYS A 23 20.96 -19.62 -15.42
C LYS A 23 21.30 -18.41 -16.28
N ILE A 24 20.77 -18.37 -17.50
CA ILE A 24 20.97 -17.25 -18.43
C ILE A 24 20.31 -15.98 -17.89
N TYR A 25 19.06 -16.07 -17.41
CA TYR A 25 18.39 -14.94 -16.76
C TYR A 25 19.21 -14.38 -15.58
N LYS A 26 19.72 -15.25 -14.71
CA LYS A 26 20.53 -14.84 -13.56
C LYS A 26 21.85 -14.20 -14.00
N PHE A 27 22.49 -14.74 -15.03
CA PHE A 27 23.72 -14.17 -15.60
C PHE A 27 23.46 -12.77 -16.17
N ILE A 28 22.45 -12.62 -17.04
CA ILE A 28 22.05 -11.32 -17.61
C ILE A 28 21.74 -10.31 -16.51
N LYS A 29 20.98 -10.72 -15.48
CA LYS A 29 20.64 -9.89 -14.32
C LYS A 29 21.85 -9.46 -13.50
N THR A 30 22.89 -10.30 -13.43
CA THR A 30 24.12 -9.99 -12.69
C THR A 30 25.00 -9.01 -13.48
N GLU A 31 25.11 -9.21 -14.80
CA GLU A 31 25.97 -8.41 -15.68
C GLU A 31 25.40 -7.02 -16.01
N LEU A 32 24.08 -6.92 -16.21
CA LEU A 32 23.44 -5.65 -16.61
C LEU A 32 23.10 -4.73 -15.43
N GLY A 33 23.30 -5.19 -14.19
CA GLY A 33 22.83 -4.47 -13.00
C GLY A 33 21.29 -4.45 -12.91
N ASN A 34 20.76 -3.71 -11.93
CA ASN A 34 19.32 -3.61 -11.67
C ASN A 34 18.51 -3.39 -12.95
N GLU A 35 17.34 -4.01 -12.99
CA GLU A 35 16.41 -3.99 -14.13
C GLU A 35 16.29 -2.57 -14.70
N VAL A 36 16.45 -2.44 -16.03
CA VAL A 36 15.91 -1.27 -16.73
C VAL A 36 14.44 -1.24 -16.37
N ASP A 37 14.05 -0.24 -15.58
CA ASP A 37 12.74 -0.08 -14.99
C ASP A 37 11.66 -0.45 -16.02
N ILE A 38 10.87 -1.48 -15.72
CA ILE A 38 9.59 -1.69 -16.37
C ILE A 38 8.78 -0.46 -15.98
N VAL A 39 8.83 0.61 -16.81
CA VAL A 39 8.26 1.95 -16.58
C VAL A 39 7.44 2.01 -15.30
N LYS A 40 8.09 2.28 -14.16
CA LYS A 40 7.36 2.46 -12.91
C LYS A 40 6.46 3.66 -13.12
N LEU A 41 5.18 3.48 -12.88
CA LEU A 41 4.20 4.55 -13.07
C LEU A 41 4.09 5.36 -11.78
N ASP A 42 3.82 6.65 -11.94
CA ASP A 42 3.46 7.50 -10.83
C ASP A 42 2.17 7.00 -10.18
N SER A 43 2.12 7.12 -8.86
CA SER A 43 1.03 6.64 -8.04
C SER A 43 0.55 7.74 -7.10
N ASN A 44 -0.77 7.97 -7.05
CA ASN A 44 -1.37 8.87 -6.05
C ASN A 44 -1.14 8.38 -4.62
N LEU A 45 -0.97 7.07 -4.41
CA LEU A 45 -0.62 6.50 -3.12
C LEU A 45 0.82 6.87 -2.71
N ALA A 46 1.76 6.94 -3.66
CA ALA A 46 3.10 7.44 -3.37
C ALA A 46 3.09 8.96 -3.11
N VAL A 47 2.34 9.75 -3.89
CA VAL A 47 2.23 11.20 -3.65
C VAL A 47 1.72 11.49 -2.25
N ILE A 48 0.63 10.82 -1.83
CA ILE A 48 0.07 11.09 -0.50
C ILE A 48 1.02 10.64 0.61
N ILE A 49 1.73 9.53 0.45
CA ILE A 49 2.77 9.12 1.40
C ILE A 49 3.87 10.18 1.53
N ASN A 50 4.34 10.76 0.42
CA ASN A 50 5.33 11.84 0.46
C ASN A 50 4.80 13.09 1.18
N ILE A 51 3.49 13.34 1.16
CA ILE A 51 2.85 14.41 1.93
C ILE A 51 2.83 14.02 3.42
N LEU A 52 2.37 12.82 3.75
CA LEU A 52 2.32 12.33 5.14
C LEU A 52 3.70 12.29 5.80
N ALA A 53 4.76 11.96 5.06
CA ALA A 53 6.12 11.90 5.60
C ALA A 53 6.66 13.27 6.07
N LYS A 54 6.04 14.38 5.63
CA LYS A 54 6.42 15.74 6.03
C LYS A 54 5.68 16.22 7.28
N GLU A 55 4.75 15.43 7.78
CA GLU A 55 3.91 15.77 8.93
C GLU A 55 4.55 15.32 10.25
N ASP A 56 4.47 16.14 11.29
CA ASP A 56 4.88 15.77 12.64
C ASP A 56 3.81 14.91 13.36
N TRP A 57 3.87 13.59 13.21
CA TRP A 57 2.93 12.65 13.86
C TRP A 57 3.09 12.51 15.37
N GLY A 58 4.12 13.11 15.98
CA GLY A 58 4.32 13.07 17.45
C GLY A 58 3.33 13.95 18.23
N ALA A 59 2.69 14.90 17.56
CA ALA A 59 1.67 15.77 18.16
C ALA A 59 0.34 15.02 18.32
N ILE A 60 0.02 14.63 19.55
CA ILE A 60 -1.26 13.98 19.89
C ILE A 60 -2.38 15.03 19.86
N GLU A 61 -3.17 15.06 18.80
CA GLU A 61 -4.46 15.75 18.79
C GLU A 61 -5.49 14.97 19.62
N LYS A 62 -6.49 15.68 20.18
CA LYS A 62 -7.59 14.99 20.88
C LYS A 62 -8.27 14.02 19.92
N PRO A 63 -8.57 12.78 20.35
CA PRO A 63 -9.26 11.82 19.50
C PRO A 63 -10.59 12.42 19.04
N THR A 64 -10.76 12.56 17.72
CA THR A 64 -12.03 13.01 17.13
C THR A 64 -12.95 11.84 16.79
N VAL A 65 -12.40 10.61 16.80
CA VAL A 65 -13.11 9.39 16.41
C VAL A 65 -13.74 8.75 17.64
N ASN A 66 -14.93 8.16 17.45
CA ASN A 66 -15.60 7.39 18.48
C ASN A 66 -14.85 6.06 18.71
N THR A 67 -14.01 6.02 19.73
CA THR A 67 -13.20 4.84 20.11
C THR A 67 -14.05 3.60 20.36
N PHE A 68 -15.27 3.75 20.91
CA PHE A 68 -16.18 2.62 21.11
C PHE A 68 -16.61 1.94 19.81
N GLU A 69 -16.81 2.71 18.73
CA GLU A 69 -17.16 2.14 17.42
C GLU A 69 -15.98 1.44 16.76
N ILE A 70 -14.75 1.95 16.98
CA ILE A 70 -13.51 1.29 16.55
C ILE A 70 -13.37 -0.05 17.27
N ASP A 71 -13.48 -0.08 18.61
CA ASP A 71 -13.38 -1.31 19.41
C ASP A 71 -14.43 -2.36 19.02
N ARG A 72 -15.67 -1.91 18.75
CA ARG A 72 -16.74 -2.78 18.23
C ARG A 72 -16.36 -3.38 16.89
N LYS A 73 -15.81 -2.58 15.98
CA LYS A 73 -15.38 -3.06 14.65
C LYS A 73 -14.21 -4.04 14.75
N ILE A 74 -13.23 -3.77 15.62
CA ILE A 74 -12.11 -4.67 15.91
C ILE A 74 -12.65 -6.02 16.40
N THR A 75 -13.54 -6.00 17.38
CA THR A 75 -14.15 -7.23 17.93
C THR A 75 -14.97 -7.98 16.88
N PHE A 76 -15.78 -7.27 16.09
CA PHE A 76 -16.61 -7.88 15.04
C PHE A 76 -15.78 -8.57 13.94
N ASN A 77 -14.60 -8.04 13.65
CA ASN A 77 -13.69 -8.58 12.65
C ASN A 77 -12.55 -9.41 13.26
N ASN A 78 -12.62 -9.80 14.55
CA ASN A 78 -11.60 -10.59 15.26
C ASN A 78 -10.15 -10.09 15.10
N LEU A 79 -9.93 -8.77 15.12
CA LEU A 79 -8.61 -8.15 14.93
C LEU A 79 -7.84 -8.01 16.24
N ASN A 80 -7.49 -9.13 16.87
CA ASN A 80 -6.90 -9.11 18.21
C ASN A 80 -5.44 -8.64 18.18
N ASP A 81 -4.64 -9.14 17.24
CA ASP A 81 -3.22 -8.82 17.14
C ASP A 81 -3.00 -7.42 16.52
N SER A 82 -3.92 -6.98 15.66
CA SER A 82 -3.86 -5.69 14.98
C SER A 82 -4.45 -4.55 15.82
N LYS A 83 -5.06 -4.87 16.97
CA LYS A 83 -5.78 -3.92 17.82
C LYS A 83 -4.91 -2.74 18.23
N ASP A 84 -3.69 -3.01 18.68
CA ASP A 84 -2.80 -1.97 19.22
C ASP A 84 -2.40 -0.98 18.12
N ILE A 85 -2.04 -1.48 16.94
CA ILE A 85 -1.75 -0.64 15.76
C ILE A 85 -2.96 0.22 15.36
N ILE A 86 -4.15 -0.37 15.36
CA ILE A 86 -5.38 0.37 15.05
C ILE A 86 -5.63 1.46 16.10
N ALA A 87 -5.45 1.14 17.38
CA ALA A 87 -5.63 2.10 18.47
C ALA A 87 -4.63 3.26 18.37
N ASP A 88 -3.35 2.95 18.24
CA ASP A 88 -2.24 3.91 18.18
C ASP A 88 -2.45 4.94 17.08
N TYR A 89 -2.81 4.49 15.87
CA TYR A 89 -2.93 5.39 14.73
C TYR A 89 -4.35 5.94 14.51
N SER A 90 -5.36 5.45 15.24
CA SER A 90 -6.73 5.94 15.08
C SER A 90 -6.90 7.43 15.45
N ALA A 91 -6.07 7.92 16.38
CA ALA A 91 -6.07 9.32 16.79
C ALA A 91 -5.73 10.28 15.63
N HIS A 92 -5.02 9.80 14.60
CA HIS A 92 -4.59 10.60 13.46
C HIS A 92 -5.67 10.79 12.38
N HIS A 93 -6.84 10.15 12.51
CA HIS A 93 -7.90 10.22 11.49
C HIS A 93 -8.28 11.66 11.08
N ALA A 94 -8.42 12.58 12.05
CA ALA A 94 -8.78 13.97 11.76
C ALA A 94 -7.75 14.66 10.85
N ARG A 95 -6.48 14.38 11.08
CA ARG A 95 -5.38 14.98 10.33
C ARG A 95 -5.26 14.36 8.95
N VAL A 96 -5.39 13.04 8.86
CA VAL A 96 -5.45 12.33 7.58
C VAL A 96 -6.61 12.86 6.74
N ASP A 97 -7.77 13.15 7.35
CA ASP A 97 -8.91 13.76 6.66
C ASP A 97 -8.58 15.15 6.08
N LYS A 98 -7.92 16.02 6.86
CA LYS A 98 -7.43 17.32 6.35
C LYS A 98 -6.47 17.15 5.17
N ILE A 99 -5.51 16.22 5.27
CA ILE A 99 -4.56 15.93 4.19
C ILE A 99 -5.29 15.43 2.94
N TYR A 100 -6.28 14.55 3.06
CA TYR A 100 -7.08 14.11 1.93
C TYR A 100 -7.87 15.26 1.29
N ASN A 101 -8.47 16.14 2.10
CA ASN A 101 -9.21 17.30 1.59
C ASN A 101 -8.29 18.24 0.79
N GLU A 102 -7.09 18.50 1.27
CA GLU A 102 -6.07 19.28 0.54
C GLU A 102 -5.60 18.55 -0.72
N PHE A 103 -5.39 17.24 -0.65
CA PHE A 103 -4.97 16.42 -1.77
C PHE A 103 -6.00 16.41 -2.91
N ASP A 104 -7.29 16.41 -2.57
CA ASP A 104 -8.39 16.44 -3.54
C ASP A 104 -8.55 17.80 -4.23
N THR A 105 -8.01 18.89 -3.66
CA THR A 105 -7.95 20.18 -4.36
C THR A 105 -7.06 20.13 -5.62
N GLN A 106 -6.15 19.15 -5.69
CA GLN A 106 -5.24 18.93 -6.82
C GLN A 106 -5.83 17.99 -7.88
N GLY A 107 -7.03 17.44 -7.65
CA GLY A 107 -7.73 16.61 -8.62
C GLY A 107 -8.84 15.76 -8.02
N VAL A 108 -9.91 15.55 -8.80
CA VAL A 108 -11.19 14.97 -8.33
C VAL A 108 -11.07 13.55 -7.78
N ASN A 109 -10.13 12.74 -8.27
CA ASN A 109 -10.04 11.30 -7.95
C ASN A 109 -8.85 10.94 -7.07
N LYS A 110 -8.17 11.92 -6.47
CA LYS A 110 -6.89 11.73 -5.79
C LYS A 110 -7.04 10.83 -4.56
N SER A 111 -7.74 11.26 -3.52
CA SER A 111 -8.04 10.46 -2.30
C SER A 111 -8.79 9.17 -2.62
N SER A 112 -9.76 9.25 -3.53
CA SER A 112 -10.60 8.12 -3.93
C SER A 112 -9.77 6.99 -4.53
N SER A 113 -8.77 7.31 -5.37
CA SER A 113 -7.87 6.31 -5.95
C SER A 113 -6.95 5.67 -4.91
N VAL A 114 -6.49 6.43 -3.91
CA VAL A 114 -5.70 5.93 -2.77
C VAL A 114 -6.51 4.89 -1.98
N LEU A 115 -7.70 5.28 -1.53
CA LEU A 115 -8.59 4.39 -0.76
C LEU A 115 -9.02 3.17 -1.58
N ALA A 116 -9.26 3.33 -2.89
CA ALA A 116 -9.60 2.23 -3.78
C ALA A 116 -8.44 1.23 -3.92
N LYS A 117 -7.18 1.71 -3.93
CA LYS A 117 -6.00 0.85 -4.00
C LYS A 117 -5.82 0.01 -2.73
N ILE A 118 -5.96 0.62 -1.55
CA ILE A 118 -5.92 -0.08 -0.25
C ILE A 118 -7.06 -1.11 -0.19
N ARG A 119 -8.29 -0.71 -0.55
CA ARG A 119 -9.44 -1.62 -0.61
C ARG A 119 -9.23 -2.78 -1.57
N SER A 120 -8.60 -2.54 -2.72
CA SER A 120 -8.29 -3.59 -3.70
C SER A 120 -7.32 -4.63 -3.14
N SER A 121 -6.31 -4.19 -2.37
CA SER A 121 -5.41 -5.09 -1.64
C SER A 121 -6.19 -6.00 -0.68
N TYR A 122 -7.09 -5.42 0.12
CA TYR A 122 -7.95 -6.17 1.04
C TYR A 122 -8.85 -7.18 0.30
N ILE A 123 -9.63 -6.75 -0.70
CA ILE A 123 -10.60 -7.62 -1.39
C ILE A 123 -9.89 -8.82 -2.05
N ARG A 124 -8.72 -8.61 -2.66
CA ARG A 124 -7.96 -9.68 -3.32
C ARG A 124 -7.45 -10.75 -2.36
N ASN A 125 -7.24 -10.39 -1.10
CA ASN A 125 -6.66 -11.28 -0.09
C ASN A 125 -7.68 -11.76 0.95
N LYS A 126 -8.89 -11.20 0.98
CA LYS A 126 -9.91 -11.48 2.00
C LYS A 126 -10.28 -12.97 2.12
N SER A 127 -10.26 -13.71 1.01
CA SER A 127 -10.63 -15.14 1.00
C SER A 127 -9.51 -16.09 1.44
N THR A 128 -8.27 -15.61 1.60
CA THR A 128 -7.08 -16.48 1.72
C THR A 128 -6.41 -16.43 3.10
N LYS A 129 -6.79 -15.48 3.96
CA LYS A 129 -6.12 -15.23 5.25
C LYS A 129 -7.13 -15.03 6.36
N SER A 130 -6.71 -15.31 7.60
CA SER A 130 -7.44 -14.93 8.81
C SER A 130 -7.37 -13.43 9.04
N ASP A 131 -8.26 -12.90 9.88
CA ASP A 131 -8.54 -11.47 9.98
C ASP A 131 -7.29 -10.61 10.29
N ASP A 132 -6.52 -10.92 11.34
CA ASP A 132 -5.28 -10.18 11.65
C ASP A 132 -4.22 -10.33 10.56
N LYS A 133 -3.99 -11.55 10.07
CA LYS A 133 -3.02 -11.80 8.98
C LYS A 133 -3.38 -11.05 7.71
N LEU A 134 -4.68 -10.85 7.46
CA LEU A 134 -5.16 -10.05 6.35
C LEU A 134 -4.87 -8.56 6.56
N PHE A 135 -5.01 -8.04 7.78
CA PHE A 135 -4.69 -6.65 8.10
C PHE A 135 -3.20 -6.36 7.84
N PHE A 136 -2.30 -7.18 8.39
CA PHE A 136 -0.86 -7.06 8.15
C PHE A 136 -0.49 -7.23 6.68
N LEU A 137 -1.11 -8.18 5.98
CA LEU A 137 -0.87 -8.35 4.54
C LEU A 137 -1.32 -7.12 3.73
N VAL A 138 -2.37 -6.41 4.15
CA VAL A 138 -2.78 -5.16 3.51
C VAL A 138 -1.71 -4.08 3.72
N ILE A 139 -1.16 -3.95 4.93
CA ILE A 139 -0.02 -3.06 5.22
C ILE A 139 1.15 -3.39 4.31
N ASP A 140 1.61 -4.64 4.30
CA ASP A 140 2.77 -5.10 3.50
C ASP A 140 2.57 -4.82 2.01
N ASN A 141 1.37 -5.11 1.48
CA ASN A 141 1.07 -4.87 0.07
C ASN A 141 1.04 -3.37 -0.28
N VAL A 142 0.56 -2.51 0.63
CA VAL A 142 0.56 -1.06 0.43
C VAL A 142 1.98 -0.53 0.49
N LEU A 143 2.78 -0.95 1.47
CA LEU A 143 4.18 -0.60 1.62
C LEU A 143 4.99 -0.98 0.39
N ASN A 144 4.94 -2.24 -0.04
CA ASN A 144 5.66 -2.72 -1.23
C ASN A 144 5.24 -1.96 -2.49
N PHE A 145 3.94 -1.69 -2.66
CA PHE A 145 3.47 -0.94 -3.81
C PHE A 145 3.98 0.51 -3.83
N VAL A 146 4.14 1.15 -2.67
CA VAL A 146 4.73 2.49 -2.57
C VAL A 146 6.21 2.47 -2.91
N ILE A 147 6.98 1.52 -2.35
CA ILE A 147 8.42 1.33 -2.65
C ILE A 147 8.64 1.07 -4.14
N GLU A 148 7.72 0.35 -4.78
CA GLU A 148 7.77 0.06 -6.22
C GLU A 148 7.28 1.23 -7.10
N SER A 149 6.70 2.29 -6.54
CA SER A 149 6.21 3.44 -7.30
C SER A 149 7.37 4.37 -7.69
N HIS A 150 7.32 4.91 -8.91
CA HIS A 150 8.39 5.78 -9.44
C HIS A 150 8.58 7.07 -8.66
N ASN A 151 7.47 7.65 -8.21
CA ASN A 151 7.42 8.94 -7.53
C ASN A 151 7.43 8.84 -6.01
N CYS A 152 7.91 7.73 -5.44
CA CYS A 152 8.18 7.66 -4.00
C CYS A 152 9.47 8.42 -3.70
N ASP A 153 9.42 9.38 -2.78
CA ASP A 153 10.62 10.10 -2.34
C ASP A 153 11.54 9.17 -1.52
N GLU A 154 12.80 9.56 -1.33
CA GLU A 154 13.74 8.87 -0.41
C GLU A 154 13.33 9.13 1.05
N ILE A 155 12.35 8.35 1.53
CA ILE A 155 11.83 8.38 2.90
C ILE A 155 12.50 7.25 3.70
N PRO A 156 12.99 7.50 4.93
CA PRO A 156 13.48 6.45 5.82
C PRO A 156 12.43 5.34 6.01
N ILE A 157 12.88 4.07 6.04
CA ILE A 157 11.95 2.93 6.07
C ILE A 157 10.97 2.99 7.26
N ASP A 158 11.43 3.42 8.43
CA ASP A 158 10.60 3.53 9.64
C ASP A 158 9.53 4.62 9.50
N GLU A 159 9.86 5.75 8.84
CA GLU A 159 8.91 6.83 8.55
C GLU A 159 7.88 6.40 7.49
N LEU A 160 8.33 5.65 6.49
CA LEU A 160 7.47 5.10 5.45
C LEU A 160 6.47 4.09 6.05
N GLU A 161 6.94 3.18 6.90
CA GLU A 161 6.10 2.22 7.62
C GLU A 161 5.06 2.93 8.50
N LEU A 162 5.46 3.97 9.23
CA LEU A 162 4.56 4.82 10.00
C LEU A 162 3.44 5.41 9.12
N CYS A 163 3.80 6.03 7.99
CA CYS A 163 2.82 6.64 7.09
C CYS A 163 1.85 5.61 6.50
N VAL A 164 2.35 4.43 6.13
CA VAL A 164 1.51 3.34 5.61
C VAL A 164 0.55 2.82 6.68
N ASN A 165 1.02 2.60 7.91
CA ASN A 165 0.17 2.17 9.02
C ASN A 165 -0.97 3.16 9.27
N ILE A 166 -0.66 4.47 9.29
CA ILE A 166 -1.65 5.54 9.44
C ILE A 166 -2.73 5.48 8.34
N LEU A 167 -2.34 5.33 7.07
CA LEU A 167 -3.31 5.25 5.96
C LEU A 167 -4.17 3.99 5.99
N VAL A 168 -3.59 2.84 6.35
CA VAL A 168 -4.35 1.59 6.43
C VAL A 168 -5.34 1.62 7.60
N VAL A 169 -4.94 2.19 8.75
CA VAL A 169 -5.84 2.42 9.89
C VAL A 169 -6.93 3.42 9.55
N ASP A 170 -6.64 4.51 8.83
CA ASP A 170 -7.67 5.43 8.35
C ASP A 170 -8.65 4.73 7.39
N ALA A 171 -8.17 3.90 6.47
CA ALA A 171 -9.02 3.10 5.58
C ALA A 171 -9.91 2.11 6.36
N PHE A 172 -9.41 1.57 7.49
CA PHE A 172 -10.20 0.77 8.42
C PHE A 172 -11.30 1.62 9.07
N ILE A 173 -11.00 2.80 9.61
CA ILE A 173 -11.99 3.70 10.24
C ILE A 173 -13.07 4.09 9.23
N ARG A 174 -12.69 4.43 7.99
CA ARG A 174 -13.60 4.78 6.88
C ARG A 174 -14.37 3.60 6.28
N CYS A 175 -14.28 2.41 6.88
CA CYS A 175 -14.93 1.18 6.40
C CYS A 175 -14.60 0.82 4.95
N LYS A 176 -13.43 1.23 4.46
CA LYS A 176 -12.93 0.84 3.13
C LYS A 176 -12.36 -0.58 3.16
N ILE A 177 -11.85 -0.99 4.31
CA ILE A 177 -11.44 -2.37 4.63
C ILE A 177 -12.14 -2.85 5.90
N PHE A 178 -12.32 -4.17 6.00
CA PHE A 178 -13.06 -4.85 7.08
C PHE A 178 -14.54 -4.44 7.18
N GLU A 179 -15.37 -5.36 7.67
CA GLU A 179 -16.81 -5.19 7.68
C GLU A 179 -17.25 -4.21 8.76
N ASN A 180 -18.29 -3.41 8.47
CA ASN A 180 -18.89 -2.51 9.45
C ASN A 180 -19.90 -3.29 10.31
N PRO A 181 -19.73 -3.35 11.65
CA PRO A 181 -20.64 -4.07 12.54
C PRO A 181 -22.09 -3.58 12.47
N ASN A 182 -22.31 -2.30 12.11
CA ASN A 182 -23.62 -1.68 12.17
C ASN A 182 -24.47 -1.85 10.90
N LYS A 183 -23.98 -2.44 9.80
CA LYS A 183 -24.67 -2.55 8.48
C LYS A 183 -25.33 -1.26 7.92
N TYR A 184 -25.23 -0.12 8.59
CA TYR A 184 -25.84 1.13 8.17
C TYR A 184 -24.88 1.92 7.28
N ASN A 185 -25.42 2.32 6.13
CA ASN A 185 -24.79 3.13 5.12
C ASN A 185 -24.22 4.42 5.72
N TYR A 186 -22.89 4.55 5.78
CA TYR A 186 -22.27 5.86 5.55
C TYR A 186 -22.35 6.14 4.04
N ALA A 187 -23.58 6.35 3.57
CA ALA A 187 -23.82 7.06 2.34
C ALA A 187 -23.79 8.54 2.71
N ASN A 188 -22.74 9.22 2.27
CA ASN A 188 -22.63 10.67 2.08
C ASN A 188 -22.96 11.56 3.30
N SER A 189 -21.92 12.05 3.94
CA SER A 189 -21.87 13.44 4.45
C SER A 189 -20.47 13.97 4.20
#